data_AF-W0SM56-F1
#
_entry.id   AF-W0SM56-F1
#
_cell.length_a   1.000
_cell.length_b   1.000
_cell.length_c   1.000
_cell.angle_alpha   90.00
_cell.angle_beta   90.00
_cell.angle_gamma   90.00
#
_symmetry.space_group_name_H-M   'P 1'
#
loop_
_entity.id
_entity.type
_entity.pdbx_description
1 polymer ?
#
loop_
_entity_poly.entity_id
_entity_poly.type
_entity_poly.pdbx_seq_one_letter_code
_entity_poly.pdbx_strand_id
1 'polypeptide(L)'
;MARFNLILILIAVACALSAVSANHRARKLFTELEATQKRMRDLEVEWGQLQLEQSTLAAHVRVEKVAREKLGMKPPAPGQIISVEPVAEK
;
A
#
# COMPACT_ATOMS: atom_id res chain seq x y z
N MET A 1 -37.84 -20.97 -45.76
CA MET A 1 -37.81 -19.73 -44.94
C MET A 1 -38.01 -20.00 -43.44
N ALA A 2 -39.13 -20.56 -42.99
CA ALA A 2 -39.41 -20.75 -41.55
C ALA A 2 -38.35 -21.56 -40.77
N ARG A 3 -37.80 -22.63 -41.35
CA ARG A 3 -36.75 -23.46 -40.72
C ARG A 3 -35.46 -22.69 -40.42
N PHE A 4 -35.06 -21.78 -41.33
CA PHE A 4 -33.85 -20.97 -41.16
C PHE A 4 -34.04 -19.90 -40.08
N ASN A 5 -35.22 -19.26 -40.04
CA ASN A 5 -35.56 -18.31 -39.00
C ASN A 5 -35.58 -18.96 -37.61
N LEU A 6 -36.07 -20.20 -37.49
CA LEU A 6 -36.04 -20.93 -36.21
C LEU A 6 -34.61 -21.18 -35.72
N ILE A 7 -33.69 -21.53 -36.62
CA ILE A 7 -32.27 -21.71 -36.28
C ILE A 7 -31.66 -20.39 -35.80
N LEU A 8 -31.93 -19.29 -36.49
CA LEU A 8 -31.45 -17.96 -36.08
C LEU A 8 -31.99 -17.54 -34.72
N ILE A 9 -33.26 -17.80 -34.43
CA ILE A 9 -33.87 -17.52 -33.12
C ILE A 9 -33.18 -18.34 -32.03
N LEU A 10 -32.94 -19.62 -32.26
CA LEU A 10 -32.24 -20.47 -31.29
C LEU A 10 -30.81 -19.97 -31.02
N ILE A 11 -30.08 -19.56 -32.07
CA ILE A 11 -28.74 -18.98 -31.91
C ILE A 11 -28.82 -17.67 -31.12
N ALA A 12 -29.76 -16.79 -31.44
CA ALA A 12 -29.93 -15.51 -30.74
C ALA A 12 -30.26 -15.72 -29.25
N VAL A 13 -31.13 -16.67 -28.92
CA VAL A 13 -31.45 -17.04 -27.53
C VAL A 13 -30.22 -17.60 -26.82
N ALA A 14 -29.45 -18.48 -27.46
CA ALA A 14 -28.22 -19.02 -26.90
C ALA A 14 -27.19 -17.90 -26.62
N CYS A 15 -27.02 -16.96 -27.54
CA CYS A 15 -26.16 -15.79 -27.35
C CYS A 15 -26.64 -14.92 -26.18
N ALA A 16 -27.94 -14.65 -26.09
CA ALA A 16 -28.51 -13.85 -25.00
C ALA A 16 -28.25 -14.51 -23.63
N LEU A 17 -28.52 -15.81 -23.50
CA LEU A 17 -28.28 -16.55 -22.27
C LEU A 17 -26.79 -16.60 -21.91
N SER A 18 -25.92 -16.79 -22.91
CA SER A 18 -24.47 -16.77 -22.72
C SER A 18 -23.97 -15.42 -22.23
N ALA A 19 -24.42 -14.33 -22.85
CA ALA A 19 -24.05 -12.97 -22.46
C ALA A 19 -24.48 -12.63 -21.01
N VAL A 20 -25.71 -13.01 -20.63
CA VAL A 20 -26.20 -12.82 -19.26
C VAL A 20 -25.38 -13.63 -18.27
N SER A 21 -25.07 -14.88 -18.61
CA SER A 21 -24.25 -15.76 -17.77
C SER A 21 -22.82 -15.22 -17.61
N ALA A 22 -22.22 -14.72 -18.69
CA ALA A 22 -20.90 -14.10 -18.68
C ALA A 22 -20.88 -12.84 -17.80
N ASN A 23 -21.88 -11.98 -17.93
CA ASN A 23 -22.03 -10.79 -17.10
C ASN A 23 -22.21 -11.14 -15.62
N HIS A 24 -22.99 -12.17 -15.30
CA HIS A 24 -23.16 -12.64 -13.92
C HIS A 24 -21.84 -13.15 -13.32
N ARG A 25 -21.08 -13.95 -14.08
CA ARG A 25 -19.74 -14.44 -13.67
C ARG A 25 -18.76 -13.28 -13.49
N ALA A 26 -18.75 -12.32 -14.42
CA ALA A 26 -17.91 -11.14 -14.35
C ALA A 26 -18.17 -10.34 -13.07
N ARG A 27 -19.45 -10.09 -12.74
CA ARG A 27 -19.83 -9.43 -11.48
C ARG A 27 -19.30 -10.16 -10.25
N LYS A 28 -19.44 -11.48 -10.21
CA LYS A 28 -18.96 -12.29 -9.08
C LYS A 28 -17.43 -12.19 -8.90
N LEU A 29 -16.69 -12.34 -10.00
CA LEU A 29 -15.22 -12.20 -9.99
C LEU A 29 -14.79 -10.79 -9.57
N PHE A 30 -15.51 -9.77 -10.04
CA PHE A 30 -15.21 -8.38 -9.70
C PHE A 30 -15.41 -8.09 -8.22
N THR A 31 -16.49 -8.62 -7.61
CA THR A 31 -16.71 -8.49 -6.16
C THR A 31 -15.60 -9.14 -5.33
N GLU A 32 -15.11 -10.31 -5.76
CA GLU A 32 -14.00 -10.99 -5.08
C GLU A 32 -12.69 -10.20 -5.18
N LEU A 33 -12.39 -9.66 -6.37
CA LEU A 33 -11.26 -8.77 -6.60
C LEU A 33 -11.34 -7.51 -5.74
N GLU A 34 -12.52 -6.91 -5.64
CA GLU A 34 -12.73 -5.69 -4.85
C GLU A 34 -12.50 -5.95 -3.36
N ALA A 35 -12.89 -7.13 -2.86
CA ALA A 35 -12.68 -7.53 -1.47
C ALA A 35 -11.18 -7.67 -1.13
N THR A 36 -10.38 -8.29 -2.01
CA THR A 36 -8.93 -8.42 -1.79
C THR A 36 -8.23 -7.07 -1.92
N GLN A 37 -8.63 -6.24 -2.89
CA GLN A 37 -8.09 -4.90 -3.07
C GLN A 37 -8.39 -4.00 -1.87
N LYS A 38 -9.58 -4.14 -1.26
CA LYS A 38 -9.93 -3.42 -0.03
C LYS A 38 -8.99 -3.79 1.10
N ARG A 39 -8.74 -5.08 1.32
CA ARG A 39 -7.77 -5.54 2.35
C ARG A 39 -6.38 -4.97 2.12
N MET A 40 -5.89 -4.94 0.88
CA MET A 40 -4.59 -4.34 0.59
C MET A 40 -4.53 -2.86 0.97
N ARG A 41 -5.57 -2.08 0.63
CA ARG A 41 -5.64 -0.66 1.00
C ARG A 41 -5.67 -0.45 2.51
N ASP A 42 -6.44 -1.27 3.23
CA ASP A 42 -6.51 -1.18 4.69
C ASP A 42 -5.11 -1.43 5.32
N LEU A 43 -4.37 -2.42 4.79
CA LEU A 43 -3.01 -2.72 5.21
C LEU A 43 -2.00 -1.61 4.88
N GLU A 44 -2.15 -0.97 3.73
CA GLU A 44 -1.31 0.15 3.31
C GLU A 44 -1.51 1.38 4.21
N VAL A 45 -2.75 1.63 4.63
CA VAL A 45 -3.06 2.68 5.62
C VAL A 45 -2.42 2.36 6.97
N GLU A 46 -2.56 1.13 7.46
CA GLU A 46 -1.96 0.69 8.72
C GLU A 46 -0.42 0.82 8.67
N TRP A 47 0.18 0.39 7.56
CA TRP A 47 1.61 0.56 7.33
C TRP A 47 2.03 2.04 7.36
N GLY A 48 1.28 2.91 6.71
CA GLY A 48 1.51 4.36 6.75
C GLY A 48 1.45 4.92 8.18
N GLN A 49 0.47 4.49 8.98
CA GLN A 49 0.35 4.87 10.38
C GLN A 49 1.56 4.38 11.20
N LEU A 50 1.94 3.11 11.07
CA LEU A 50 3.12 2.55 11.74
C LEU A 50 4.41 3.27 11.33
N GLN A 51 4.53 3.70 10.08
CA GLN A 51 5.70 4.43 9.61
C GLN A 51 5.75 5.86 10.19
N LEU A 52 4.60 6.50 10.37
CA LEU A 52 4.50 7.78 11.08
C LEU A 52 4.84 7.63 12.57
N GLU A 53 4.35 6.57 13.22
CA GLU A 53 4.71 6.24 14.61
C GLU A 53 6.22 6.01 14.75
N GLN A 54 6.82 5.23 13.84
CA GLN A 54 8.27 5.02 13.80
C GLN A 54 9.03 6.31 13.58
N SER A 55 8.59 7.17 12.67
CA SER A 55 9.22 8.48 12.46
C SER A 55 9.17 9.36 13.70
N THR A 56 8.11 9.25 14.52
CA THR A 56 7.97 9.97 15.78
C THR A 56 8.89 9.40 16.87
N LEU A 57 9.13 8.09 16.88
CA LEU A 57 10.03 7.41 17.81
C LEU A 57 11.51 7.50 17.39
N ALA A 58 11.78 7.64 16.10
CA ALA A 58 13.09 7.86 15.49
C ALA A 58 13.47 9.34 15.38
N ALA A 59 12.51 10.25 15.60
CA ALA A 59 12.80 11.67 15.69
C ALA A 59 13.87 11.90 16.75
N HIS A 60 14.97 12.53 16.34
CA HIS A 60 16.14 12.92 17.14
C HIS A 60 15.80 13.38 18.57
N VAL A 61 14.62 13.96 18.79
CA VAL A 61 14.03 14.31 20.08
C VAL A 61 14.11 13.19 21.13
N ARG A 62 13.84 11.93 20.80
CA ARG A 62 13.89 10.84 21.80
C ARG A 62 15.32 10.49 22.18
N VAL A 63 16.22 10.44 21.20
CA VAL A 63 17.66 10.20 21.41
C VAL A 63 18.26 11.35 22.21
N GLU A 64 17.94 12.59 21.85
CA GLU A 64 18.40 13.79 22.53
C GLU A 64 17.88 13.89 23.97
N LYS A 65 16.60 13.53 24.20
CA LYS A 65 16.01 13.47 25.54
C LYS A 65 16.72 12.42 26.41
N VAL A 66 16.95 11.21 25.89
CA VAL A 66 17.73 10.17 26.62
C VAL A 66 19.17 10.62 26.86
N ALA A 67 19.82 11.24 25.88
CA ALA A 67 21.18 11.76 26.01
C ALA A 67 21.27 12.83 27.10
N ARG A 68 20.30 13.76 27.17
CA ARG A 68 20.27 14.81 28.20
C ARG A 68 19.87 14.29 29.58
N GLU A 69 18.80 13.50 29.65
CA GLU A 69 18.18 13.12 30.94
C GLU A 69 18.83 11.90 31.57
N LYS A 70 19.17 10.86 30.80
CA LYS A 70 19.77 9.63 31.34
C LYS A 70 21.30 9.64 31.31
N LEU A 71 21.89 10.21 30.26
CA LEU A 71 23.35 10.24 30.08
C LEU A 71 23.98 11.57 30.52
N GLY A 72 23.17 12.58 30.90
CA GLY A 72 23.66 13.88 31.37
C GLY A 72 24.43 14.69 30.31
N MET A 73 24.30 14.32 29.03
CA MET A 73 25.04 14.94 27.93
C MET A 73 24.59 16.39 27.72
N LYS A 74 25.55 17.28 27.55
CA LYS A 74 25.35 18.71 27.29
C LYS A 74 25.94 19.05 25.93
N PRO A 75 25.37 20.02 25.19
CA PRO A 75 25.97 20.46 23.93
C PRO A 75 27.40 20.97 24.18
N PRO A 76 28.36 20.60 23.32
CA PRO A 76 29.76 21.00 23.49
C PRO A 76 29.91 22.51 23.38
N ALA A 77 30.78 23.09 24.20
CA ALA A 77 31.11 24.50 24.12
C ALA A 77 31.91 24.80 22.84
N PRO A 78 31.96 26.06 22.35
CA PRO A 78 32.64 26.41 21.09
C PRO A 78 34.11 25.98 21.00
N GLY A 79 34.81 25.82 22.13
CA GLY A 79 36.20 25.33 22.19
C GLY A 79 36.39 23.81 22.28
N GLN A 80 35.30 23.02 22.24
CA GLN A 80 35.32 21.56 22.33
C GLN A 80 34.98 20.87 21.00
N ILE A 81 34.76 21.64 19.93
CA ILE A 81 34.41 21.14 18.60
C ILE A 81 35.70 20.98 17.81
N ILE A 82 36.04 19.74 17.45
CA ILE A 82 37.21 19.42 16.62
C ILE A 82 36.69 18.98 15.25
N SER A 83 37.00 19.76 14.21
CA SER A 83 36.65 19.40 12.84
C SER A 83 37.64 18.34 12.36
N VAL A 84 37.17 17.10 12.23
CA VAL A 84 37.98 16.02 11.66
C VAL A 84 37.76 16.05 10.15
N GLU A 85 38.81 16.36 9.39
CA GLU A 85 38.76 16.21 7.92
C GLU A 85 38.54 14.74 7.57
N PRO A 86 37.60 14.42 6.68
CA PRO A 86 37.34 13.03 6.30
C PRO A 86 38.59 12.47 5.62
N VAL A 87 39.16 11.41 6.20
CA VAL A 87 40.27 10.68 5.62
C VAL A 87 39.79 10.11 4.29
N ALA A 88 40.24 10.72 3.19
CA ALA A 88 40.05 10.20 1.86
C ALA A 88 40.76 8.84 1.77
N GLU A 89 39.97 7.78 1.81
CA GLU A 89 40.42 6.41 1.62
C GLU A 89 40.96 6.28 0.18
N LYS A 90 42.25 5.92 0.06
CA LYS A 90 42.95 5.66 -1.20
C LYS A 90 42.87 4.20 -1.57
#